data_AF-A0A397SLR3-F1
#
_entry.id   AF-A0A397SLR3-F1
#
_cell.length_a   1.000
_cell.length_b   1.000
_cell.length_c   1.000
_cell.angle_alpha   90.00
_cell.angle_beta   90.00
_cell.angle_gamma   90.00
#
_symmetry.space_group_name_H-M   'P 1'
#
loop_
_entity.id
_entity.type
_entity.pdbx_description
1 polymer ?
#
loop_
_entity_poly.entity_id
_entity_poly.type
_entity_poly.pdbx_seq_one_letter_code
_entity_poly.pdbx_strand_id
1 'polypeptide(L)'
;MNLFIGLLNIAIDKDNDRVSYLIQKAKILAEIELFYLLPNQRRWEAWFPEVIYYYANVDKTREEIKRLMNNGQWETNENELSDIKQALLKELKINDIDKNKAELQQVLEKKLEKTETNLQQVLDELKMMKQALLKEFNVLNNDETDEIQKA
;
A
#
# COMPACT_ATOMS: atom_id res chain seq x y z
N MET A 1 -48.81 15.80 -5.59
CA MET A 1 -47.93 15.53 -6.75
C MET A 1 -46.53 16.12 -6.58
N ASN A 2 -46.35 17.35 -6.10
CA ASN A 2 -45.00 17.95 -5.98
C ASN A 2 -44.04 17.21 -5.02
N LEU A 3 -44.55 16.64 -3.93
CA LEU A 3 -43.73 15.82 -3.03
C LEU A 3 -43.22 14.54 -3.71
N PHE A 4 -44.07 13.88 -4.50
CA PHE A 4 -43.69 12.69 -5.27
C PHE A 4 -42.64 13.02 -6.33
N ILE A 5 -42.77 14.14 -7.01
CA ILE A 5 -41.78 14.62 -7.98
C ILE A 5 -40.44 14.91 -7.28
N GLY A 6 -40.46 15.53 -6.09
CA GLY A 6 -39.25 15.79 -5.31
C GLY A 6 -38.54 14.51 -4.83
N LEU A 7 -39.30 13.53 -4.33
CA LEU A 7 -38.76 12.23 -3.91
C LEU A 7 -38.20 11.43 -5.10
N LEU A 8 -38.89 11.47 -6.23
CA LEU A 8 -38.43 10.83 -7.47
C LEU A 8 -37.12 11.44 -7.97
N ASN A 9 -36.99 12.77 -7.94
CA ASN A 9 -35.77 13.43 -8.38
C ASN A 9 -34.56 13.06 -7.51
N ILE A 10 -34.75 12.97 -6.19
CA ILE A 10 -33.69 12.54 -5.25
C ILE A 10 -33.28 11.09 -5.52
N ALA A 11 -34.24 10.20 -5.79
CA ALA A 11 -33.96 8.80 -6.14
C ALA A 11 -33.21 8.69 -7.48
N ILE A 12 -33.65 9.43 -8.50
CA ILE A 12 -32.97 9.47 -9.80
C ILE A 12 -31.55 10.01 -9.65
N ASP A 13 -31.34 11.12 -8.95
CA ASP A 13 -30.00 11.68 -8.77
C ASP A 13 -29.07 10.72 -8.02
N LYS A 14 -29.59 9.92 -7.09
CA LYS A 14 -28.83 8.90 -6.37
C LYS A 14 -28.43 7.73 -7.27
N ASP A 15 -29.31 7.33 -8.18
CA ASP A 15 -29.13 6.14 -9.04
C ASP A 15 -28.63 6.47 -10.45
N ASN A 16 -28.53 7.76 -10.81
CA ASN A 16 -27.98 8.27 -12.08
C ASN A 16 -26.45 8.20 -12.07
N ASP A 17 -25.96 6.97 -11.95
CA ASP A 17 -24.55 6.66 -12.00
C ASP A 17 -24.16 6.15 -13.40
N ARG A 18 -23.19 6.84 -14.01
CA ARG A 18 -22.67 6.49 -15.34
C ARG A 18 -22.07 5.08 -15.35
N VAL A 19 -21.47 4.64 -14.24
CA VAL A 19 -20.89 3.29 -14.16
C VAL A 19 -22.00 2.24 -14.18
N SER A 20 -23.05 2.44 -13.39
CA SER A 20 -24.25 1.59 -13.36
C SER A 20 -24.95 1.51 -14.72
N TYR A 21 -25.06 2.63 -15.45
CA TYR A 21 -25.58 2.65 -16.81
C TYR A 21 -24.73 1.80 -17.77
N LEU A 22 -23.41 1.94 -17.73
CA LEU A 22 -22.50 1.17 -18.59
C LEU A 22 -22.54 -0.33 -18.27
N ILE A 23 -22.64 -0.70 -16.98
CA ILE A 23 -22.80 -2.09 -16.55
C ILE A 23 -24.10 -2.68 -17.10
N GLN A 24 -25.23 -1.96 -16.97
CA GLN A 24 -26.51 -2.42 -17.52
C GLN A 24 -26.45 -2.57 -19.04
N LYS A 25 -25.85 -1.61 -19.74
CA LYS A 25 -25.65 -1.66 -21.19
C LYS A 25 -24.81 -2.88 -21.60
N ALA A 26 -23.75 -3.19 -20.86
CA ALA A 26 -22.92 -4.38 -21.10
C ALA A 26 -23.69 -5.68 -20.86
N LYS A 27 -24.50 -5.76 -19.80
CA LYS A 27 -25.36 -6.92 -19.52
C LYS A 27 -26.36 -7.18 -20.65
N ILE A 28 -27.07 -6.13 -21.08
CA ILE A 28 -28.03 -6.24 -22.18
C ILE A 28 -27.33 -6.68 -23.47
N LEU A 29 -26.13 -6.16 -23.75
CA LEU A 29 -25.37 -6.55 -24.93
C LEU A 29 -24.97 -8.04 -24.88
N ALA A 30 -24.49 -8.52 -23.72
CA ALA A 30 -24.15 -9.93 -23.53
C ALA A 30 -25.37 -10.86 -23.67
N GLU A 31 -26.55 -10.44 -23.20
CA GLU A 31 -27.80 -11.17 -23.41
C GLU A 31 -28.20 -11.23 -24.88
N ILE A 32 -28.07 -10.11 -25.61
CA ILE A 32 -28.30 -10.06 -27.06
C ILE A 32 -27.36 -11.03 -27.78
N GLU A 33 -26.08 -11.00 -27.44
CA GLU A 33 -25.06 -11.87 -28.04
C GLU A 33 -25.32 -13.35 -27.80
N LEU A 34 -25.72 -13.71 -26.57
CA LEU A 34 -25.92 -15.09 -26.18
C LEU A 34 -27.21 -15.68 -26.75
N PHE A 35 -28.31 -14.92 -26.77
CA PHE A 35 -29.65 -15.44 -27.10
C PHE A 35 -30.16 -15.07 -28.49
N TYR A 36 -29.68 -13.98 -29.09
CA TYR A 36 -30.28 -13.42 -30.32
C TYR A 36 -29.35 -13.45 -31.54
N LEU A 37 -28.06 -13.79 -31.38
CA LEU A 37 -27.11 -13.86 -32.50
C LEU A 37 -26.82 -15.30 -32.95
N LEU A 38 -26.90 -15.52 -34.27
CA LEU A 38 -26.47 -16.77 -34.88
C LEU A 38 -24.95 -16.96 -34.80
N PRO A 39 -24.43 -18.20 -34.83
CA PRO A 39 -22.99 -18.48 -34.73
C PRO A 39 -22.13 -17.78 -35.79
N ASN A 40 -22.68 -17.52 -36.98
CA ASN A 40 -21.99 -16.80 -38.05
C ASN A 40 -21.95 -15.28 -37.81
N GLN A 41 -22.98 -14.69 -37.20
CA GLN A 41 -23.02 -13.26 -36.86
C GLN A 41 -22.02 -12.91 -35.75
N ARG A 42 -21.83 -13.82 -34.78
CA ARG A 42 -20.84 -13.65 -33.70
C ARG A 42 -19.39 -13.68 -34.19
N ARG A 43 -19.14 -14.26 -35.37
CA ARG A 43 -17.80 -14.32 -35.99
C ARG A 43 -17.56 -13.20 -36.98
N TRP A 44 -18.49 -12.24 -37.08
CA TRP A 44 -18.37 -11.16 -38.04
C TRP A 44 -17.48 -10.06 -37.46
N GLU A 45 -16.23 -9.98 -37.91
CA GLU A 45 -15.22 -9.03 -37.41
C GLU A 45 -15.68 -7.57 -37.45
N ALA A 46 -16.53 -7.22 -38.43
CA ALA A 46 -17.09 -5.87 -38.54
C ALA A 46 -18.01 -5.50 -37.36
N TRP A 47 -18.62 -6.47 -36.68
CA TRP A 47 -19.54 -6.28 -35.56
C TRP A 47 -18.87 -6.59 -34.22
N PHE A 48 -17.99 -7.60 -34.20
CA PHE A 48 -17.23 -8.02 -33.02
C PHE A 48 -15.74 -8.07 -33.36
N PRO A 49 -15.01 -6.96 -33.17
CA PRO A 49 -13.58 -6.94 -33.40
C PRO A 49 -12.87 -7.83 -32.38
N GLU A 50 -11.83 -8.52 -32.83
CA GLU A 50 -10.98 -9.34 -31.96
C GLU A 50 -10.25 -8.49 -30.91
N VAL A 51 -9.92 -7.24 -31.24
CA VAL A 51 -9.20 -6.30 -30.37
C VAL A 51 -9.91 -4.94 -30.34
N ILE A 52 -10.13 -4.41 -29.14
CA ILE A 52 -10.72 -3.07 -28.92
C ILE A 52 -9.65 -2.12 -28.40
N TYR A 53 -9.35 -1.07 -29.16
CA TYR A 53 -8.46 0.00 -28.73
C TYR A 53 -9.24 1.05 -27.93
N TYR A 54 -8.82 1.30 -26.69
CA TYR A 54 -9.41 2.34 -25.84
C TYR A 54 -8.34 3.31 -25.33
N TYR A 55 -8.68 4.60 -25.33
CA TYR A 55 -7.82 5.63 -24.76
C TYR A 55 -8.08 5.75 -23.25
N ALA A 56 -7.10 5.31 -22.45
CA ALA A 56 -7.10 5.51 -21.01
C ALA A 56 -6.12 6.61 -20.60
N ASN A 57 -6.53 7.47 -19.65
CA ASN A 57 -5.62 8.46 -19.08
C ASN A 57 -4.67 7.77 -18.09
N VAL A 58 -3.37 7.91 -18.34
CA VAL A 58 -2.30 7.24 -17.56
C VAL A 58 -2.40 7.52 -16.06
N ASP A 59 -2.67 8.76 -15.66
CA ASP A 59 -2.70 9.15 -14.25
C ASP A 59 -3.93 8.58 -13.53
N LYS A 60 -5.10 8.67 -14.16
CA LYS A 60 -6.33 8.06 -13.63
C LYS A 60 -6.20 6.54 -13.53
N THR A 61 -5.58 5.90 -14.53
CA THR A 61 -5.35 4.45 -14.50
C THR A 61 -4.42 4.06 -13.35
N ARG A 62 -3.35 4.83 -13.09
CA ARG A 62 -2.46 4.59 -11.94
C ARG A 62 -3.17 4.73 -10.60
N GLU A 63 -4.00 5.76 -10.44
CA GLU A 63 -4.77 5.99 -9.23
C GLU A 63 -5.72 4.82 -8.94
N GLU A 64 -6.42 4.35 -9.97
CA GLU A 64 -7.38 3.26 -9.83
C GLU A 64 -6.71 1.92 -9.53
N ILE A 65 -5.56 1.64 -10.15
CA ILE A 65 -4.77 0.44 -9.83
C ILE A 65 -4.33 0.47 -8.36
N LYS A 66 -3.85 1.62 -7.86
CA LYS A 66 -3.51 1.77 -6.43
C LYS A 66 -4.72 1.55 -5.54
N ARG A 67 -5.89 2.07 -5.91
CA ARG A 67 -7.15 1.86 -5.17
C ARG A 67 -7.50 0.37 -5.10
N LEU A 68 -7.39 -0.34 -6.22
CA LEU A 68 -7.66 -1.78 -6.31
C LEU A 68 -6.66 -2.61 -5.49
N MET A 69 -5.38 -2.25 -5.51
CA MET A 69 -4.35 -2.89 -4.68
C MET A 69 -4.64 -2.70 -3.18
N ASN A 70 -4.94 -1.47 -2.76
CA ASN A 70 -5.26 -1.17 -1.35
C ASN A 70 -6.51 -1.90 -0.87
N ASN A 71 -7.48 -2.10 -1.75
CA ASN A 71 -8.72 -2.83 -1.44
C ASN A 71 -8.57 -4.35 -1.56
N GLY A 72 -7.38 -4.87 -1.91
CA GLY A 72 -7.13 -6.30 -2.10
C GLY A 72 -7.81 -6.93 -3.33
N GLN A 73 -8.44 -6.12 -4.17
CA GLN A 73 -9.21 -6.56 -5.35
C GLN A 73 -8.34 -6.79 -6.60
N TRP A 74 -7.10 -6.30 -6.59
CA TRP A 74 -6.18 -6.42 -7.71
C TRP A 74 -5.76 -7.88 -7.99
N GLU A 75 -5.54 -8.66 -6.93
CA GLU A 75 -5.07 -10.05 -7.01
C GLU A 75 -6.20 -11.08 -7.10
N THR A 76 -7.45 -10.69 -6.79
CA THR A 76 -8.59 -11.63 -6.75
C THR A 76 -9.04 -12.07 -8.14
N ASN A 77 -8.72 -11.29 -9.18
CA ASN A 77 -9.16 -11.57 -10.55
C ASN A 77 -8.21 -12.58 -11.19
N GLU A 78 -8.71 -13.80 -11.40
CA GLU A 78 -8.20 -14.99 -12.12
C GLU A 78 -6.77 -14.93 -12.71
N ASN A 79 -6.00 -16.00 -12.45
CA ASN A 79 -4.61 -16.20 -12.91
C ASN A 79 -4.41 -16.01 -14.43
N GLU A 80 -5.46 -16.17 -15.24
CA GLU A 80 -5.41 -16.07 -16.71
C GLU A 80 -5.02 -14.67 -17.23
N LEU A 81 -5.17 -13.62 -16.40
CA LEU A 81 -4.80 -12.25 -16.77
C LEU A 81 -3.46 -11.80 -16.16
N SER A 82 -2.70 -12.69 -15.53
CA SER A 82 -1.46 -12.35 -14.82
C SER A 82 -0.43 -11.66 -15.73
N ASP A 83 -0.21 -12.21 -16.94
CA ASP A 83 0.77 -11.67 -17.88
C ASP A 83 0.41 -10.26 -18.36
N ILE A 84 -0.88 -10.02 -18.63
CA ILE A 84 -1.40 -8.72 -19.07
C ILE A 84 -1.31 -7.70 -17.93
N LYS A 85 -1.61 -8.10 -16.69
CA LYS A 85 -1.45 -7.23 -15.51
C LYS A 85 0.01 -6.82 -15.33
N GLN A 86 0.95 -7.75 -15.44
CA GLN A 86 2.38 -7.45 -15.31
C GLN A 86 2.87 -6.50 -16.42
N ALA A 87 2.45 -6.74 -17.66
CA ALA A 87 2.74 -5.85 -18.77
C ALA A 87 2.19 -4.42 -18.52
N LEU A 88 0.95 -4.31 -18.04
CA LEU A 88 0.32 -3.03 -17.72
C LEU A 88 1.08 -2.29 -16.60
N LEU A 89 1.46 -2.98 -15.52
CA LEU A 89 2.23 -2.38 -14.42
C LEU A 89 3.60 -1.87 -14.89
N LYS A 90 4.24 -2.60 -15.82
CA LYS A 90 5.52 -2.20 -16.42
C LYS A 90 5.36 -0.95 -17.30
N GLU A 91 4.36 -0.92 -18.17
CA GLU A 91 4.07 0.23 -19.03
C GLU A 91 3.70 1.48 -18.21
N LEU A 92 2.89 1.29 -17.16
CA LEU A 92 2.48 2.37 -16.27
C LEU A 92 3.57 2.76 -15.24
N LYS A 93 4.68 2.02 -15.17
CA LYS A 93 5.79 2.23 -14.22
C LYS A 93 5.32 2.26 -12.75
N ILE A 94 4.42 1.34 -12.38
CA ILE A 94 3.83 1.27 -11.03
C ILE A 94 4.75 0.53 -10.03
N ASN A 95 5.79 -0.16 -10.52
CA ASN A 95 6.67 -1.06 -9.75
C ASN A 95 7.67 -0.42 -8.77
N ASP A 96 7.58 0.88 -8.45
CA ASP A 96 8.58 1.56 -7.59
C ASP A 96 8.17 1.74 -6.13
N ILE A 97 6.92 1.47 -5.73
CA ILE A 97 6.47 1.82 -4.38
C ILE A 97 6.87 0.75 -3.35
N ASP A 98 6.77 -0.53 -3.68
CA ASP A 98 7.15 -1.61 -2.76
C ASP A 98 8.66 -1.80 -2.66
N LYS A 99 9.40 -1.53 -3.74
CA LYS A 99 10.87 -1.60 -3.74
C LYS A 99 11.48 -0.49 -2.87
N ASN A 100 10.97 0.73 -3.00
CA ASN A 100 11.36 1.85 -2.14
C ASN A 100 10.97 1.63 -0.68
N LYS A 101 9.83 0.99 -0.40
CA LYS A 101 9.42 0.66 0.97
C LYS A 101 10.35 -0.36 1.62
N ALA A 102 10.74 -1.42 0.91
CA ALA A 102 11.67 -2.43 1.38
C ALA A 102 13.09 -1.85 1.59
N GLU A 103 13.55 -0.99 0.67
CA GLU A 103 14.83 -0.29 0.80
C GLU A 103 14.82 0.69 1.99
N LEU A 104 13.74 1.43 2.21
CA LEU A 104 13.58 2.29 3.39
C LEU A 104 13.56 1.48 4.69
N GLN A 105 12.88 0.33 4.72
CA GLN A 105 12.85 -0.55 5.89
C GLN A 105 14.26 -1.06 6.24
N GLN A 106 15.03 -1.54 5.26
CA GLN A 106 16.41 -1.98 5.49
C GLN A 106 17.32 -0.85 5.98
N VAL A 107 17.15 0.37 5.46
CA VAL A 107 17.92 1.53 5.92
C VAL A 107 17.54 1.94 7.35
N LEU A 108 16.25 1.86 7.71
CA LEU A 108 15.77 2.12 9.06
C LEU A 108 16.29 1.09 10.06
N GLU A 109 16.19 -0.20 9.75
CA GLU A 109 16.69 -1.30 10.60
C GLU A 109 18.18 -1.14 10.88
N LYS A 110 18.99 -0.89 9.85
CA LYS A 110 20.44 -0.64 10.02
C LYS A 110 20.75 0.58 10.88
N LYS A 111 19.95 1.64 10.79
CA LYS A 111 20.12 2.83 11.64
C LYS A 111 19.78 2.52 13.10
N LEU A 112 18.72 1.74 13.32
CA LEU A 112 18.23 1.38 14.65
C LEU A 112 19.24 0.49 15.39
N GLU A 113 19.78 -0.52 14.71
CA GLU A 113 20.84 -1.40 15.22
C GLU A 113 22.12 -0.61 15.56
N LYS A 114 22.49 0.37 14.72
CA LYS A 114 23.62 1.27 15.00
C LYS A 114 23.37 2.16 16.21
N THR A 115 22.14 2.62 16.45
CA THR A 115 21.83 3.40 17.66
C THR A 115 21.82 2.56 18.92
N GLU A 116 21.34 1.32 18.86
CA GLU A 116 21.34 0.39 20.00
C GLU A 116 22.77 0.04 20.43
N THR A 117 23.66 -0.25 19.48
CA THR A 117 25.08 -0.52 19.77
C THR A 117 25.79 0.68 20.39
N ASN A 118 25.54 1.89 19.88
CA ASN A 118 26.09 3.12 20.46
C ASN A 118 25.58 3.36 21.90
N LEU A 119 24.29 3.15 22.15
CA LEU A 119 23.71 3.28 23.50
C LEU A 119 24.28 2.25 24.47
N GLN A 120 24.48 1.01 24.00
CA GLN A 120 25.09 -0.04 24.80
C GLN A 120 26.53 0.31 25.20
N GLN A 121 27.31 0.86 24.27
CA GLN A 121 28.67 1.31 24.54
C GLN A 121 28.71 2.43 25.61
N VAL A 122 27.84 3.44 25.48
CA VAL A 122 27.74 4.54 26.47
C VAL A 122 27.32 4.03 27.85
N LEU A 123 26.41 3.06 27.90
CA LEU A 123 25.96 2.45 29.15
C LEU A 123 27.10 1.71 29.86
N ASP A 124 27.94 1.00 29.10
CA ASP A 124 29.07 0.27 29.66
C ASP A 124 30.19 1.22 30.12
N GLU A 125 30.43 2.33 29.40
CA GLU A 125 31.30 3.42 29.87
C GLU A 125 30.82 4.04 31.19
N LEU A 126 29.51 4.30 31.32
CA LEU A 126 28.91 4.80 32.57
C LEU A 126 29.06 3.81 33.73
N LYS A 127 28.91 2.51 33.48
CA LYS A 127 29.16 1.48 34.51
C LYS A 127 30.61 1.48 34.97
N MET A 128 31.56 1.58 34.05
CA MET A 128 32.99 1.66 34.39
C MET A 128 33.30 2.90 35.21
N MET A 129 32.76 4.06 34.82
CA MET A 129 32.94 5.31 35.56
C MET A 129 32.32 5.24 36.97
N LYS A 130 31.12 4.67 37.11
CA LYS A 130 30.48 4.44 38.42
C LYS A 130 31.33 3.54 39.32
N GLN A 131 31.91 2.48 38.77
CA GLN A 131 32.80 1.59 39.53
C GLN A 131 34.09 2.27 39.96
N ALA A 132 34.68 3.12 39.10
CA ALA A 132 35.86 3.91 39.44
C ALA A 132 35.57 4.89 40.60
N LEU A 133 34.47 5.63 40.54
CA LEU A 133 34.05 6.54 41.61
C LEU A 133 33.78 5.82 42.93
N LEU A 134 33.14 4.65 42.90
CA LEU A 134 32.93 3.83 44.10
C LEU A 134 34.25 3.37 44.73
N LYS A 135 35.27 3.06 43.93
CA LYS A 135 36.60 2.71 44.44
C LYS A 135 37.28 3.92 45.07
N GLU A 136 37.24 5.09 44.44
CA GLU A 136 37.82 6.32 45.00
C GLU A 136 37.14 6.73 46.32
N PHE A 137 35.81 6.65 46.40
CA PHE A 137 35.07 6.98 47.61
C PHE A 137 35.38 6.03 48.79
N ASN A 138 35.64 4.74 48.50
CA ASN A 138 36.04 3.77 49.52
C ASN A 138 37.50 3.94 49.96
N VAL A 139 38.38 4.48 49.12
CA VAL A 139 39.76 4.79 49.49
C VAL A 139 39.82 6.01 50.42
N LEU A 140 39.08 7.07 50.11
CA LEU A 140 39.01 8.29 50.94
C LEU A 140 38.46 8.04 52.36
N ASN A 141 37.47 7.17 52.50
CA ASN A 141 36.91 6.83 53.82
C ASN A 141 37.84 5.97 54.70
N ASN A 142 38.78 5.23 54.10
CA ASN A 142 39.75 4.43 54.87
C ASN A 142 40.93 5.29 55.36
N ASP A 143 41.32 6.33 54.62
CA ASP A 143 42.37 7.27 55.03
C ASP A 143 41.90 8.20 56.19
N GLU A 144 40.63 8.63 56.19
CA GLU A 144 40.09 9.46 57.29
C GLU A 144 39.97 8.70 58.62
N THR A 145 39.74 7.37 58.59
CA THR A 145 39.69 6.55 59.82
C THR A 145 41.07 6.33 60.46
N ASP A 146 42.15 6.37 59.68
CA ASP A 146 43.51 6.22 60.18
C ASP A 146 44.07 7.50 60.81
N GLU A 147 43.55 8.68 60.44
CA GLU A 147 43.91 9.95 61.09
C GLU A 147 43.16 10.17 62.41
N ILE A 148 41.91 9.72 62.56
CA ILE A 148 41.14 9.86 63.81
C ILE A 148 41.63 8.91 64.92
N GLN A 149 42.27 7.78 64.57
CA GLN A 149 42.85 6.86 65.57
C GLN A 149 44.24 7.27 66.09
N LYS A 150 44.80 8.41 65.63
CA LYS A 150 46.13 8.91 66.01
C LYS A 150 46.13 10.19 66.86
N ALA A 151 44.97 10.69 67.30
CA ALA A 151 44.83 11.79 68.26
C ALA A 151 44.37 11.28 69.63
#